data_AF-A0A1L7UJX6-F1
#
_entry.id   AF-A0A1L7UJX6-F1
#
_cell.length_a   1.000
_cell.length_b   1.000
_cell.length_c   1.000
_cell.angle_alpha   90.00
_cell.angle_beta   90.00
_cell.angle_gamma   90.00
#
_symmetry.space_group_name_H-M   'P 1'
#
loop_
_entity.id
_entity.type
_entity.pdbx_description
1 polymer ?
#
loop_
_entity_poly.entity_id
_entity_poly.type
_entity_poly.pdbx_seq_one_letter_code
_entity_poly.pdbx_strand_id
1 'polypeptide(L)'
;MTPGTTVPPHYHTRFSETFDLIEGSISVYKSTDPDVEALESSAQPLEVGKPQTVTPNLFHKYLVNGDGGAVLRVILEPGDADFERLLKIMNGLDADGKLAKLGDSLVLMAVVMELSDAHLIGPAKGMLDGVRRDQKDEIEKLRAELLKAYDTEEALQGLLQG
;
A
#
# COMPACT_ATOMS: atom_id res chain seq x y z
N MET A 1 -0.51 -11.98 6.24
CA MET A 1 -1.76 -11.24 5.94
C MET A 1 -2.96 -12.15 6.15
N THR A 2 -4.06 -11.61 6.65
CA THR A 2 -5.29 -12.37 6.97
C THR A 2 -6.20 -12.52 5.75
N PRO A 3 -7.13 -13.50 5.75
CA PRO A 3 -8.15 -13.62 4.71
C PRO A 3 -8.91 -12.33 4.45
N GLY A 4 -9.16 -12.02 3.18
CA GLY A 4 -9.92 -10.82 2.76
C GLY A 4 -9.13 -9.52 2.77
N THR A 5 -7.86 -9.52 3.23
CA THR A 5 -7.00 -8.33 3.09
C THR A 5 -6.85 -7.97 1.61
N THR A 6 -7.07 -6.69 1.32
CA THR A 6 -6.98 -6.11 -0.02
C THR A 6 -6.54 -4.66 0.10
N VAL A 7 -6.18 -4.07 -1.04
CA VAL A 7 -5.88 -2.65 -1.19
C VAL A 7 -6.80 -2.05 -2.25
N PRO A 8 -7.18 -0.77 -2.15
CA PRO A 8 -7.93 -0.12 -3.21
C PRO A 8 -7.19 -0.22 -4.56
N PRO A 9 -7.91 -0.34 -5.69
CA PRO A 9 -7.32 -0.23 -7.02
C PRO A 9 -6.44 1.01 -7.19
N HIS A 10 -5.19 0.81 -7.62
CA HIS A 10 -4.23 1.90 -7.75
C HIS A 10 -3.11 1.59 -8.76
N TYR A 11 -2.21 2.54 -8.97
CA TYR A 11 -0.94 2.34 -9.66
C TYR A 11 0.17 3.12 -8.96
N HIS A 12 1.42 2.73 -9.25
CA HIS A 12 2.63 3.43 -8.83
C HIS A 12 3.31 4.07 -10.03
N THR A 13 4.05 5.15 -9.81
CA THR A 13 4.82 5.87 -10.84
C THR A 13 6.32 5.78 -10.62
N ARG A 14 6.77 5.59 -9.37
CA ARG A 14 8.19 5.69 -8.99
C ARG A 14 8.95 4.36 -9.01
N PHE A 15 8.26 3.23 -8.83
CA PHE A 15 8.88 1.92 -8.68
C PHE A 15 8.01 0.82 -9.28
N SER A 16 8.61 -0.30 -9.65
CA SER A 16 7.90 -1.57 -9.82
C SER A 16 7.72 -2.26 -8.48
N GLU A 17 6.61 -2.96 -8.32
CA GLU A 17 6.31 -3.78 -7.15
C GLU A 17 6.26 -5.25 -7.58
N THR A 18 7.11 -6.08 -6.97
CA THR A 18 7.11 -7.53 -7.22
C THR A 18 6.53 -8.25 -6.02
N PHE A 19 5.51 -9.06 -6.28
CA PHE A 19 4.84 -9.91 -5.31
C PHE A 19 5.38 -11.34 -5.41
N ASP A 20 5.99 -11.82 -4.34
CA ASP A 20 6.56 -13.16 -4.24
C ASP A 20 5.88 -13.95 -3.11
N LEU A 21 5.03 -14.91 -3.50
CA LEU A 21 4.25 -15.72 -2.57
C LEU A 21 5.15 -16.75 -1.88
N ILE A 22 5.19 -16.68 -0.55
CA ILE A 22 5.95 -17.62 0.28
C ILE A 22 5.04 -18.77 0.74
N GLU A 23 3.84 -18.45 1.25
CA GLU A 23 2.83 -19.43 1.64
C GLU A 23 1.41 -18.84 1.61
N GLY A 24 0.41 -19.72 1.54
CA GLY A 24 -1.00 -19.34 1.57
C GLY A 24 -1.59 -19.06 0.19
N SER A 25 -2.59 -18.18 0.11
CA SER A 25 -3.30 -17.88 -1.15
C SER A 25 -3.56 -16.39 -1.34
N ILE A 26 -3.16 -15.87 -2.50
CA ILE A 26 -3.38 -14.48 -2.88
C ILE A 26 -3.58 -14.39 -4.39
N SER A 27 -4.44 -13.49 -4.83
CA SER A 27 -4.60 -13.11 -6.23
C SER A 27 -4.10 -11.69 -6.44
N VAL A 28 -3.38 -11.46 -7.52
CA VAL A 28 -2.99 -10.13 -7.99
C VAL A 28 -3.79 -9.82 -9.24
N TYR A 29 -4.37 -8.62 -9.28
CA TYR A 29 -5.17 -8.09 -10.38
C TYR A 29 -4.33 -7.05 -11.08
N LYS A 30 -4.23 -7.09 -12.41
CA LYS A 30 -3.41 -6.16 -13.19
C LYS A 30 -4.07 -5.81 -14.51
N SER A 31 -4.14 -4.52 -14.82
CA SER A 31 -4.74 -4.01 -16.04
C SER A 31 -3.96 -2.82 -16.59
N THR A 32 -3.94 -2.67 -17.92
CA THR A 32 -3.51 -1.43 -18.59
C THR A 32 -4.66 -0.44 -18.77
N ASP A 33 -5.89 -0.88 -18.50
CA ASP A 33 -7.11 -0.05 -18.52
C ASP A 33 -7.39 0.46 -17.10
N PRO A 34 -7.60 1.79 -16.90
CA PRO A 34 -7.97 2.36 -15.60
C PRO A 34 -9.40 1.99 -15.15
N ASP A 35 -10.19 1.32 -16.00
CA ASP A 35 -11.50 0.83 -15.63
C ASP A 35 -11.43 -0.25 -14.54
N VAL A 36 -12.25 -0.07 -13.49
CA VAL A 36 -12.24 -0.97 -12.33
C VAL A 36 -12.79 -2.34 -12.70
N GLU A 37 -13.80 -2.44 -13.57
CA GLU A 37 -14.37 -3.74 -13.96
C GLU A 37 -13.38 -4.57 -14.78
N ALA A 38 -12.63 -3.90 -15.68
CA ALA A 38 -11.51 -4.50 -16.39
C ALA A 38 -10.44 -5.03 -15.42
N LEU A 39 -10.11 -4.26 -14.38
CA LEU A 39 -9.19 -4.71 -13.34
C LEU A 39 -9.73 -5.91 -12.55
N GLU A 40 -10.99 -5.88 -12.10
CA GLU A 40 -11.61 -7.00 -11.36
C GLU A 40 -11.61 -8.30 -12.17
N SER A 41 -11.77 -8.21 -13.49
CA SER A 41 -11.78 -9.36 -14.40
C SER A 41 -10.39 -9.93 -14.68
N SER A 42 -9.32 -9.26 -14.25
CA SER A 42 -7.93 -9.62 -14.53
C SER A 42 -7.26 -10.51 -13.47
N ALA A 43 -8.02 -11.02 -12.51
CA ALA A 43 -7.49 -11.77 -11.36
C ALA A 43 -6.54 -12.90 -11.77
N GLN A 44 -5.32 -12.89 -11.24
CA GLN A 44 -4.35 -13.96 -11.41
C GLN A 44 -3.91 -14.48 -10.03
N PRO A 45 -4.11 -15.78 -9.71
CA PRO A 45 -3.56 -16.35 -8.49
C PRO A 45 -2.03 -16.33 -8.55
N LEU A 46 -1.37 -15.99 -7.45
CA LEU A 46 0.07 -16.18 -7.33
C LEU A 46 0.39 -17.63 -6.99
N GLU A 47 1.48 -18.12 -7.56
CA GLU A 47 2.05 -19.43 -7.25
C GLU A 47 3.33 -19.26 -6.44
N VAL A 48 3.54 -20.14 -5.46
CA VAL A 48 4.76 -20.14 -4.64
C VAL A 48 5.99 -20.32 -5.53
N GLY A 49 6.97 -19.43 -5.37
CA GLY A 49 8.21 -19.42 -6.14
C GLY A 49 8.08 -18.89 -7.57
N LYS A 50 6.92 -18.33 -7.95
CA LYS A 50 6.69 -17.64 -9.23
C LYS A 50 6.31 -16.17 -8.97
N PRO A 51 7.30 -15.31 -8.70
CA PRO A 51 7.03 -13.91 -8.42
C PRO A 51 6.38 -13.22 -9.62
N GLN A 52 5.51 -12.25 -9.33
CA GLN A 52 4.88 -11.41 -10.34
C GLN A 52 5.20 -9.93 -10.10
N THR A 53 5.73 -9.29 -11.13
CA THR A 53 6.03 -7.86 -11.11
C THR A 53 4.88 -7.05 -11.71
N VAL A 54 4.56 -5.93 -11.05
CA VAL A 54 3.76 -4.81 -11.54
C VAL A 54 4.73 -3.69 -11.87
N THR A 55 4.76 -3.27 -13.14
CA THR A 55 5.58 -2.14 -13.57
C THR A 55 4.89 -0.80 -13.28
N PRO A 56 5.64 0.32 -13.21
CA PRO A 56 5.03 1.64 -13.09
C PRO A 56 3.92 1.88 -14.12
N ASN A 57 2.87 2.58 -13.69
CA ASN A 57 1.63 2.92 -14.41
C ASN A 57 0.70 1.74 -14.72
N LEU A 58 1.02 0.53 -14.23
CA LEU A 58 0.10 -0.61 -14.35
C LEU A 58 -0.90 -0.58 -13.18
N PHE A 59 -2.19 -0.59 -13.50
CA PHE A 59 -3.25 -0.61 -12.50
C PHE A 59 -3.29 -1.98 -11.85
N HIS A 60 -3.35 -2.01 -10.53
CA HIS A 60 -3.32 -3.25 -9.79
C HIS A 60 -4.00 -3.15 -8.42
N LYS A 61 -4.28 -4.34 -7.88
CA LYS A 61 -4.61 -4.61 -6.48
C LYS A 61 -4.28 -6.06 -6.16
N TYR A 62 -4.43 -6.45 -4.90
CA TYR A 62 -4.40 -7.86 -4.50
C TYR A 62 -5.61 -8.23 -3.64
N LEU A 63 -5.89 -9.53 -3.53
CA LEU A 63 -6.84 -10.10 -2.59
C LEU A 63 -6.23 -11.34 -1.94
N VAL A 64 -6.14 -11.35 -0.62
CA VAL A 64 -5.75 -12.55 0.14
C VAL A 64 -6.96 -13.49 0.19
N ASN A 65 -6.80 -14.67 -0.41
CA ASN A 65 -7.84 -15.68 -0.53
C ASN A 65 -7.69 -16.77 0.53
N GLY A 66 -8.73 -17.60 0.65
CA GLY A 66 -8.75 -18.78 1.52
C GLY A 66 -8.75 -18.44 3.01
N ASP A 67 -8.97 -19.45 3.85
CA ASP A 67 -9.17 -19.24 5.30
C ASP A 67 -7.84 -19.14 6.08
N GLY A 68 -6.73 -19.55 5.47
CA GLY A 68 -5.41 -19.58 6.11
C GLY A 68 -4.58 -18.29 5.97
N GLY A 69 -5.02 -17.33 5.16
CA GLY A 69 -4.25 -16.13 4.85
C GLY A 69 -3.08 -16.37 3.88
N ALA A 70 -2.12 -15.44 3.88
CA ALA A 70 -0.92 -15.52 3.04
C ALA A 70 0.30 -14.83 3.68
N VAL A 71 1.50 -15.37 3.43
CA VAL A 71 2.78 -14.71 3.66
C VAL A 71 3.38 -14.35 2.30
N LEU A 72 3.70 -13.07 2.16
CA LEU A 72 4.13 -12.47 0.91
C LEU A 72 5.41 -11.70 1.17
N ARG A 73 6.37 -11.86 0.28
CA ARG A 73 7.49 -10.94 0.15
C ARG A 73 7.15 -9.94 -0.94
N VAL A 74 7.28 -8.66 -0.65
CA VAL A 74 7.09 -7.56 -1.59
C VAL A 74 8.42 -6.88 -1.82
N ILE A 75 8.76 -6.61 -3.08
CA ILE A 75 10.04 -6.01 -3.49
C ILE A 75 9.73 -4.77 -4.32
N LEU A 76 10.25 -3.61 -3.92
CA LEU A 76 10.12 -2.35 -4.66
C LEU A 76 11.43 -2.00 -5.36
N GLU A 77 11.37 -1.73 -6.67
CA GLU A 77 12.57 -1.41 -7.48
C GLU A 77 12.31 -0.25 -8.46
N PRO A 78 13.13 0.83 -8.44
CA PRO A 78 14.14 1.12 -7.42
C PRO A 78 13.50 1.32 -6.03
N GLY A 79 14.30 1.21 -4.97
CA GLY A 79 13.84 1.56 -3.63
C GLY A 79 13.35 3.01 -3.57
N ASP A 80 12.35 3.27 -2.73
CA ASP A 80 11.74 4.59 -2.60
C ASP A 80 11.80 5.10 -1.15
N ALA A 81 12.42 6.27 -0.99
CA ALA A 81 12.67 6.84 0.33
C ALA A 81 11.40 7.27 1.06
N ASP A 82 10.30 7.59 0.37
CA ASP A 82 9.04 7.93 1.05
C ASP A 82 8.29 6.67 1.46
N PHE A 83 8.39 5.60 0.68
CA PHE A 83 7.87 4.29 1.07
C PHE A 83 8.60 3.77 2.32
N GLU A 84 9.92 3.93 2.41
CA GLU A 84 10.67 3.59 3.64
C GLU A 84 10.20 4.42 4.85
N ARG A 85 9.92 5.71 4.68
CA ARG A 85 9.33 6.56 5.73
C ARG A 85 7.96 6.07 6.13
N LEU A 86 7.13 5.66 5.17
CA LEU A 86 5.83 5.07 5.44
C LEU A 86 5.97 3.80 6.28
N LEU A 87 6.88 2.88 5.93
CA LEU A 87 7.10 1.65 6.71
C LEU A 87 7.46 1.96 8.17
N LYS A 88 8.33 2.96 8.40
CA LYS A 88 8.65 3.43 9.76
C LYS A 88 7.43 3.98 10.49
N ILE A 89 6.62 4.81 9.81
CA ILE A 89 5.37 5.35 10.37
C ILE A 89 4.40 4.23 10.72
N MET A 90 4.21 3.25 9.84
CA MET A 90 3.28 2.13 10.05
C MET A 90 3.70 1.27 11.24
N ASN A 91 4.99 0.93 11.34
CA ASN A 91 5.54 0.20 12.49
C ASN A 91 5.41 1.00 13.79
N GLY A 92 5.67 2.30 13.75
CA GLY A 92 5.51 3.18 14.92
C GLY A 92 4.06 3.31 15.38
N LEU A 93 3.12 3.44 14.43
CA LEU A 93 1.69 3.45 14.72
C LEU A 93 1.21 2.12 15.30
N ASP A 94 1.74 0.99 14.82
CA ASP A 94 1.41 -0.34 15.36
C ASP A 94 1.93 -0.52 16.78
N ALA A 95 3.20 -0.16 17.03
CA ALA A 95 3.81 -0.17 18.36
C ALA A 95 3.03 0.71 19.37
N ASP A 96 2.47 1.82 18.90
CA ASP A 96 1.62 2.71 19.70
C ASP A 96 0.16 2.23 19.84
N GLY A 97 -0.23 1.11 19.22
CA GLY A 97 -1.62 0.61 19.20
C GLY A 97 -2.60 1.51 18.43
N LYS A 98 -2.09 2.31 17.49
CA LYS A 98 -2.85 3.31 16.70
C LYS A 98 -3.11 2.85 15.27
N LEU A 99 -2.42 1.83 14.78
CA LEU A 99 -2.55 1.38 13.38
C LEU A 99 -3.99 0.97 13.03
N ALA A 100 -4.73 0.38 13.97
CA ALA A 100 -6.14 0.01 13.78
C ALA A 100 -7.05 1.20 13.39
N LYS A 101 -6.67 2.43 13.75
CA LYS A 101 -7.41 3.66 13.40
C LYS A 101 -7.21 4.11 11.96
N LEU A 102 -6.32 3.45 11.19
CA LEU A 102 -6.08 3.77 9.79
C LEU A 102 -7.35 3.68 8.95
N GLY A 103 -8.19 2.67 9.20
CA GLY A 103 -9.47 2.49 8.50
C GLY A 103 -10.49 3.60 8.79
N ASP A 104 -10.33 4.34 9.89
CA ASP A 104 -11.29 5.33 10.35
C ASP A 104 -10.93 6.76 9.93
N SER A 105 -9.75 6.98 9.34
CA SER A 105 -9.23 8.32 9.04
C SER A 105 -8.85 8.48 7.57
N LEU A 106 -9.69 9.20 6.83
CA LEU A 106 -9.41 9.55 5.43
C LEU A 106 -8.20 10.49 5.28
N VAL A 107 -7.91 11.31 6.30
CA VAL A 107 -6.72 12.17 6.32
C VAL A 107 -5.46 11.32 6.45
N LEU A 108 -5.47 10.33 7.35
CA LEU A 108 -4.35 9.39 7.47
C LEU A 108 -4.19 8.53 6.21
N MET A 109 -5.30 8.06 5.64
CA MET A 109 -5.30 7.37 4.34
C MET A 109 -4.65 8.23 3.25
N ALA A 110 -4.94 9.53 3.19
CA ALA A 110 -4.32 10.43 2.22
C ALA A 110 -2.79 10.54 2.39
N VAL A 111 -2.31 10.62 3.63
CA VAL A 111 -0.86 10.61 3.93
C VAL A 111 -0.21 9.29 3.51
N VAL A 112 -0.85 8.15 3.83
CA VAL A 112 -0.36 6.82 3.44
C VAL A 112 -0.25 6.70 1.92
N MET A 113 -1.31 7.07 1.19
CA MET A 113 -1.34 6.99 -0.27
C MET A 113 -0.31 7.91 -0.93
N GLU A 114 -0.01 9.07 -0.34
CA GLU A 114 1.03 9.96 -0.83
C GLU A 114 2.42 9.36 -0.64
N LEU A 115 2.75 8.90 0.58
CA LEU A 115 4.07 8.32 0.87
C LEU A 115 4.31 7.00 0.14
N SER A 116 3.27 6.21 -0.10
CA SER A 116 3.35 4.96 -0.86
C SER A 116 3.33 5.16 -2.37
N ASP A 117 3.23 6.38 -2.89
CA ASP A 117 3.00 6.65 -4.31
C ASP A 117 1.79 5.89 -4.90
N ALA A 118 0.74 5.69 -4.11
CA ALA A 118 -0.44 4.97 -4.56
C ALA A 118 -1.45 5.94 -5.17
N HIS A 119 -1.58 5.88 -6.49
CA HIS A 119 -2.52 6.68 -7.26
C HIS A 119 -3.81 5.89 -7.47
N LEU A 120 -4.82 6.17 -6.64
CA LEU A 120 -6.09 5.45 -6.67
C LEU A 120 -6.84 5.67 -8.00
N ILE A 121 -7.60 4.65 -8.41
CA ILE A 121 -8.60 4.73 -9.48
C ILE A 121 -10.01 4.43 -8.96
N GLY A 122 -11.02 4.66 -9.78
CA GLY A 122 -12.42 4.39 -9.44
C GLY A 122 -12.99 5.29 -8.33
N PRO A 123 -14.05 4.85 -7.64
CA PRO A 123 -14.75 5.66 -6.64
C PRO A 123 -13.86 6.12 -5.46
N ALA A 124 -12.91 5.28 -5.05
CA ALA A 124 -11.97 5.60 -3.98
C ALA A 124 -11.10 6.81 -4.32
N LYS A 125 -10.74 6.98 -5.61
CA LYS A 125 -10.06 8.17 -6.10
C LYS A 125 -10.87 9.44 -5.86
N GLY A 126 -12.14 9.45 -6.26
CA GLY A 126 -13.00 10.62 -6.11
C GLY A 126 -13.19 11.04 -4.65
N MET A 127 -13.32 10.06 -3.75
CA MET A 127 -13.37 10.30 -2.31
C MET A 127 -12.07 10.94 -1.81
N LEU A 128 -10.91 10.37 -2.17
CA LEU A 128 -9.61 10.86 -1.69
C LEU A 128 -9.25 12.22 -2.30
N ASP A 129 -9.62 12.49 -3.55
CA ASP A 129 -9.47 13.80 -4.20
C ASP A 129 -10.26 14.88 -3.46
N GLY A 130 -11.49 14.57 -3.02
CA GLY A 130 -12.30 15.47 -2.20
C GLY A 130 -11.61 15.79 -0.87
N VAL A 131 -11.10 14.77 -0.18
CA VAL A 131 -10.35 14.93 1.08
C VAL A 131 -9.10 15.77 0.88
N ARG A 132 -8.33 15.52 -0.18
CA ARG A 132 -7.11 16.30 -0.51
C ARG A 132 -7.42 17.76 -0.81
N ARG A 133 -8.55 18.05 -1.45
CA ARG A 133 -8.99 19.43 -1.73
C ARG A 133 -9.47 20.14 -0.48
N ASP A 134 -10.25 19.46 0.34
CA ASP A 134 -11.02 20.09 1.42
C ASP A 134 -10.25 20.10 2.76
N GLN A 135 -9.26 19.21 2.94
CA GLN A 135 -8.49 19.02 4.19
C GLN A 135 -6.97 19.02 3.94
N LYS A 136 -6.51 19.83 2.98
CA LYS A 136 -5.10 19.89 2.59
C LYS A 136 -4.18 20.19 3.77
N ASP A 137 -4.52 21.19 4.57
CA ASP A 137 -3.69 21.65 5.69
C ASP A 137 -3.61 20.59 6.79
N GLU A 138 -4.69 19.86 7.05
CA GLU A 138 -4.72 18.74 7.99
C GLU A 138 -3.86 17.57 7.53
N ILE A 139 -3.87 17.26 6.22
CA ILE A 139 -3.00 16.22 5.63
C ILE A 139 -1.53 16.61 5.78
N GLU A 140 -1.16 17.83 5.39
CA GLU A 140 0.22 18.32 5.50
C GLU A 140 0.70 18.34 6.95
N LYS A 141 -0.15 18.82 7.87
CA LYS A 141 0.13 18.81 9.31
C LYS A 141 0.32 17.40 9.84
N LEU A 142 -0.60 16.49 9.55
CA LEU A 142 -0.52 15.10 10.02
C LEU A 142 0.73 14.41 9.46
N ARG A 143 1.03 14.59 8.18
CA ARG A 143 2.25 14.07 7.56
C ARG A 143 3.50 14.56 8.28
N ALA A 144 3.59 15.86 8.57
CA ALA A 144 4.71 16.43 9.30
C ALA A 144 4.83 15.88 10.74
N GLU A 145 3.71 15.71 11.44
CA GLU A 145 3.67 15.13 12.79
C GLU A 145 4.14 13.67 12.80
N LEU A 146 3.66 12.86 11.86
CA LEU A 146 4.04 11.44 11.73
C LEU A 146 5.51 11.27 11.37
N LEU A 147 6.01 12.05 10.40
CA LEU A 147 7.43 12.03 10.04
C LEU A 147 8.29 12.43 11.24
N LYS A 148 7.94 13.51 11.94
CA LYS A 148 8.68 13.92 13.14
C LYS A 148 8.68 12.85 14.23
N ALA A 149 7.59 12.09 14.37
CA ALA A 149 7.45 11.07 15.41
C ALA A 149 8.19 9.77 15.08
N TYR A 150 8.21 9.35 13.80
CA TYR A 150 8.59 7.99 13.43
C TYR A 150 9.70 7.89 12.36
N ASP A 151 10.04 8.97 11.63
CA ASP A 151 11.15 8.98 10.69
C ASP A 151 12.49 9.17 11.42
N THR A 152 12.86 8.19 12.26
CA THR A 152 14.11 8.22 13.05
C THR A 152 15.12 7.18 12.56
N GLU A 153 16.39 7.36 12.95
CA GLU A 153 17.47 6.41 12.66
C GLU A 153 17.22 5.06 13.33
N GLU A 154 16.69 5.05 14.56
CA GLU A 154 16.33 3.83 15.28
C GLU A 154 15.24 3.06 14.54
N ALA A 155 14.22 3.76 14.01
CA ALA A 155 13.17 3.14 13.21
C ALA A 155 13.72 2.58 11.89
N LEU A 156 14.68 3.26 11.26
CA LEU A 156 15.35 2.77 10.06
C LEU A 156 16.15 1.49 10.34
N GLN A 157 16.93 1.47 11.43
CA GLN A 157 17.67 0.28 11.85
C GLN A 157 16.74 -0.90 12.12
N GLY A 158 15.54 -0.64 12.67
CA GLY A 158 14.51 -1.66 12.86
C GLY A 158 14.03 -2.28 11.55
N LEU A 159 13.93 -1.52 10.45
CA LEU A 159 13.56 -2.06 9.14
C LEU A 159 14.64 -2.96 8.54
N LEU A 160 15.92 -2.64 8.76
CA LEU A 160 17.05 -3.34 8.14
C LEU A 160 17.41 -4.67 8.81
N GLN A 161 16.80 -4.98 9.96
CA GLN A 161 17.04 -6.21 10.72
C GLN A 161 16.04 -7.34 10.41
N GLY A 162 15.08 -7.08 9.53
CA GLY A 162 14.04 -8.03 9.09
C GLY A 162 14.46 -9.00 8.00
#